data_AF-A0A661CUA7-F1
#
_entry.id   AF-A0A661CUA7-F1
#
_cell.length_a   1.000
_cell.length_b   1.000
_cell.length_c   1.000
_cell.angle_alpha   90.00
_cell.angle_beta   90.00
_cell.angle_gamma   90.00
#
_symmetry.space_group_name_H-M   'P 1'
#
loop_
_entity.id
_entity.type
_entity.pdbx_description
1 polymer ?
#
loop_
_entity_poly.entity_id
_entity_poly.type
_entity_poly.pdbx_seq_one_letter_code
_entity_poly.pdbx_strand_id
1 'polypeptide(L)'
;MMKKKTKQVGFTLLEVLVAMAIVGITLGTVFGLLAGTKRLAFKAVDDIERVVFLRSAINAAQVLEEPDYPELPERYKKSLTLDIDEPLEKPERQTRPMRLALEPYTLRDDEKGIELTTVRLVKLDTAR
;
A
#
# COMPACT_ATOMS: atom_id res chain seq x y z
N MET A 1 54.70 -24.03 -52.94
CA MET A 1 53.68 -24.15 -51.88
C MET A 1 53.42 -22.77 -51.27
N MET A 2 52.36 -22.08 -51.69
CA MET A 2 52.05 -20.70 -51.23
C MET A 2 51.45 -20.74 -49.82
N LYS A 3 52.14 -20.17 -48.83
CA LYS A 3 51.56 -19.88 -47.51
C LYS A 3 50.45 -18.84 -47.67
N LYS A 4 49.19 -19.26 -47.50
CA LYS A 4 48.07 -18.34 -47.29
C LYS A 4 48.36 -17.54 -46.01
N LYS A 5 48.68 -16.26 -46.13
CA LYS A 5 48.66 -15.34 -44.99
C LYS A 5 47.21 -15.23 -44.52
N THR A 6 46.87 -15.89 -43.44
CA THR A 6 45.66 -15.59 -42.66
C THR A 6 45.78 -14.14 -42.22
N LYS A 7 44.99 -13.24 -42.83
CA LYS A 7 44.86 -11.86 -42.34
C LYS A 7 44.34 -11.96 -40.90
N GLN A 8 45.17 -11.61 -39.94
CA GLN A 8 44.71 -11.32 -38.58
C GLN A 8 43.80 -10.09 -38.68
N VAL A 9 42.50 -10.32 -38.54
CA VAL A 9 41.50 -9.25 -38.49
C VAL A 9 41.37 -8.88 -37.02
N GLY A 10 42.01 -7.79 -36.62
CA GLY A 10 41.85 -7.19 -35.29
C GLY A 10 40.67 -6.22 -35.27
N PHE A 11 40.22 -5.84 -34.07
CA PHE A 11 39.21 -4.80 -33.90
C PHE A 11 39.79 -3.42 -34.18
N THR A 12 39.01 -2.60 -34.86
CA THR A 12 39.31 -1.18 -35.07
C THR A 12 39.02 -0.38 -33.80
N LEU A 13 39.67 0.78 -33.64
CA LEU A 13 39.39 1.70 -32.53
C LEU A 13 37.91 2.10 -32.47
N LEU A 14 37.28 2.27 -33.65
CA LEU A 14 35.87 2.60 -33.74
C LEU A 14 34.99 1.50 -33.17
N GLU A 15 35.26 0.23 -33.49
CA GLU A 15 34.50 -0.91 -32.97
C GLU A 15 34.60 -1.03 -31.44
N VAL A 16 35.80 -0.81 -30.89
CA VAL A 16 35.99 -0.84 -29.43
C VAL A 16 35.22 0.29 -28.75
N LEU A 17 35.25 1.51 -29.31
CA LEU A 17 34.50 2.64 -28.78
C LEU A 17 32.99 2.39 -28.83
N VAL A 18 32.48 1.85 -29.95
CA VAL A 18 31.05 1.51 -30.08
C VAL A 18 30.67 0.41 -29.09
N ALA A 19 31.48 -0.63 -28.95
CA ALA A 19 31.23 -1.70 -27.97
C ALA A 19 31.19 -1.16 -26.54
N MET A 20 32.14 -0.31 -26.16
CA MET A 20 32.17 0.34 -24.84
C MET A 20 30.94 1.23 -24.62
N ALA A 21 30.51 1.98 -25.62
CA ALA A 21 29.31 2.81 -25.53
C ALA A 21 28.05 1.97 -25.30
N ILE A 22 27.89 0.86 -26.04
CA ILE A 22 26.77 -0.08 -25.87
C ILE A 22 26.80 -0.68 -24.47
N VAL A 23 27.98 -1.11 -23.99
CA VAL A 23 28.14 -1.65 -22.62
C VAL A 23 27.78 -0.60 -21.56
N GLY A 24 28.21 0.65 -21.74
CA GLY A 24 27.87 1.75 -20.84
C GLY A 24 26.36 2.00 -20.76
N ILE A 25 25.68 2.05 -21.91
CA ILE A 25 24.23 2.22 -21.98
C ILE A 25 23.50 1.05 -21.33
N THR A 26 23.90 -0.19 -21.65
CA THR A 26 23.27 -1.40 -21.10
C THR A 26 23.48 -1.53 -19.59
N LEU A 27 24.65 -1.18 -19.06
CA LEU A 27 24.86 -1.13 -17.61
C LEU A 27 24.00 -0.04 -16.96
N GLY A 28 23.93 1.14 -17.58
CA GLY A 28 23.07 2.23 -17.08
C GLY A 28 21.60 1.83 -16.99
N THR A 29 21.07 1.14 -18.00
CA THR A 29 19.67 0.66 -17.98
C THR A 29 19.45 -0.42 -16.93
N VAL A 30 20.36 -1.39 -16.80
CA VAL A 30 20.27 -2.45 -15.79
C VAL A 30 20.30 -1.86 -14.38
N PHE A 31 21.21 -0.93 -14.10
CA PHE A 31 21.26 -0.27 -12.79
C PHE A 31 20.02 0.59 -12.54
N GLY A 32 19.49 1.28 -13.56
CA GLY A 32 18.22 2.00 -13.46
C GLY A 32 17.05 1.09 -13.08
N LEU A 33 16.95 -0.08 -13.70
CA LEU A 33 15.94 -1.10 -13.37
C LEU A 33 16.10 -1.65 -11.96
N LEU A 34 17.33 -1.97 -11.54
CA LEU A 34 17.62 -2.45 -10.18
C LEU A 34 17.27 -1.41 -9.11
N ALA A 35 17.53 -0.12 -9.38
CA ALA A 35 17.14 0.96 -8.47
C ALA A 35 15.60 1.11 -8.40
N GLY A 36 14.94 1.08 -9.56
CA GLY A 36 13.48 1.18 -9.66
C GLY A 36 12.75 0.03 -8.93
N THR A 37 13.21 -1.20 -9.12
CA THR A 37 12.63 -2.40 -8.47
C THR A 37 12.77 -2.35 -6.95
N LYS A 38 13.91 -1.93 -6.41
CA LYS A 38 14.08 -1.74 -4.96
C LYS A 38 13.16 -0.67 -4.40
N ARG A 39 13.08 0.49 -5.07
CA ARG A 39 12.19 1.58 -4.66
C ARG A 39 10.72 1.13 -4.64
N LEU A 40 10.31 0.37 -5.65
CA LEU A 40 8.97 -0.20 -5.72
C LEU A 40 8.72 -1.22 -4.61
N ALA A 41 9.68 -2.10 -4.34
CA ALA A 41 9.58 -3.09 -3.27
C ALA A 41 9.41 -2.43 -1.89
N PHE A 42 10.21 -1.41 -1.59
CA PHE A 42 10.06 -0.66 -0.33
C PHE A 42 8.70 0.03 -0.22
N LYS A 43 8.23 0.65 -1.30
CA LYS A 43 6.90 1.26 -1.32
C LYS A 43 5.79 0.24 -1.11
N ALA A 44 5.90 -0.94 -1.72
CA ALA A 44 4.92 -2.01 -1.56
C ALA A 44 4.87 -2.55 -0.12
N VAL A 45 6.02 -2.70 0.53
CA VAL A 45 6.08 -3.10 1.94
C VAL A 45 5.42 -2.05 2.84
N ASP A 46 5.72 -0.77 2.62
CA ASP A 46 5.09 0.32 3.38
C ASP A 46 3.56 0.34 3.17
N ASP A 47 3.10 0.18 1.93
CA ASP A 47 1.67 0.12 1.62
C ASP A 47 0.97 -1.09 2.28
N ILE A 48 1.61 -2.26 2.30
CA ILE A 48 1.07 -3.46 2.96
C ILE A 48 0.96 -3.24 4.46
N GLU A 49 1.99 -2.72 5.10
CA GLU A 49 1.98 -2.50 6.55
C GLU A 49 0.89 -1.50 6.94
N ARG A 50 0.73 -0.43 6.16
CA ARG A 50 -0.39 0.51 6.33
C ARG A 50 -1.74 -0.20 6.23
N VAL A 51 -1.97 -1.00 5.18
CA VAL A 51 -3.26 -1.69 4.98
C VAL A 51 -3.53 -2.71 6.10
N VAL A 52 -2.51 -3.45 6.54
CA VAL A 52 -2.64 -4.40 7.64
C VAL A 52 -3.06 -3.69 8.92
N PHE A 53 -2.46 -2.53 9.22
CA PHE A 53 -2.84 -1.72 10.36
C PHE A 53 -4.28 -1.18 10.23
N LEU A 54 -4.65 -0.63 9.08
CA LEU A 54 -6.02 -0.12 8.87
C LEU A 54 -7.04 -1.23 9.07
N ARG A 55 -6.73 -2.43 8.56
CA ARG A 55 -7.60 -3.60 8.72
C ARG A 55 -7.67 -4.07 10.17
N SER A 56 -6.58 -4.03 10.93
CA SER A 56 -6.64 -4.38 12.36
C SER A 56 -7.50 -3.39 13.14
N ALA A 57 -7.40 -2.08 12.86
CA ALA A 57 -8.24 -1.06 13.48
C ALA A 57 -9.74 -1.25 13.14
N ILE A 58 -10.05 -1.51 11.87
CA ILE A 58 -11.42 -1.83 11.43
C ILE A 58 -11.95 -3.09 12.14
N ASN A 59 -11.15 -4.15 12.19
CA ASN A 59 -11.55 -5.38 12.86
C ASN A 59 -11.76 -5.17 14.37
N ALA A 60 -10.90 -4.39 15.03
CA ALA A 60 -11.04 -4.05 16.45
C ALA A 60 -12.37 -3.29 16.69
N ALA A 61 -12.68 -2.32 15.84
CA ALA A 61 -13.95 -1.58 15.90
C ALA A 61 -15.19 -2.47 15.70
N GLN A 62 -15.07 -3.59 15.00
CA GLN A 62 -16.18 -4.51 14.75
C GLN A 62 -16.37 -5.57 15.83
N VAL A 63 -15.30 -5.95 16.54
CA VAL A 63 -15.32 -7.09 17.48
C VAL A 63 -15.44 -6.64 18.94
N LEU A 64 -14.86 -5.51 19.30
CA LEU A 64 -14.78 -5.06 20.69
C LEU A 64 -15.93 -4.10 21.04
N GLU A 65 -16.55 -4.32 22.21
CA GLU A 65 -17.56 -3.39 22.76
C GLU A 65 -16.93 -2.01 23.08
N GLU A 66 -15.68 -2.00 23.58
CA GLU A 66 -14.82 -0.82 23.76
C GLU A 66 -13.51 -1.07 23.00
N PRO A 67 -13.36 -0.58 21.76
CA PRO A 67 -12.18 -0.88 20.96
C PRO A 67 -10.95 -0.15 21.50
N ASP A 68 -10.00 -0.91 22.03
CA ASP A 68 -8.62 -0.47 22.21
C ASP A 68 -7.92 -0.53 20.85
N TYR A 69 -7.82 0.63 20.20
CA TYR A 69 -7.18 0.71 18.90
C TYR A 69 -5.67 0.57 19.08
N PRO A 70 -5.00 -0.29 18.30
CA PRO A 70 -3.55 -0.30 18.29
C PRO A 70 -3.04 1.10 17.96
N GLU A 71 -2.07 1.61 18.70
CA GLU A 71 -1.49 2.90 18.36
C GLU A 71 -0.95 2.88 16.94
N LEU A 72 -1.31 3.89 16.17
CA LEU A 72 -0.75 4.12 14.83
C LEU A 72 0.78 4.14 14.94
N PRO A 73 1.52 3.41 14.07
CA PRO A 73 2.94 3.66 13.93
C PRO A 73 3.19 5.15 13.71
N GLU A 74 4.21 5.73 14.36
CA GLU A 74 4.50 7.17 14.32
C GLU A 74 4.51 7.77 12.90
N ARG A 75 4.92 6.97 11.92
CA ARG A 75 4.96 7.37 10.51
C ARG A 75 3.58 7.58 9.85
N TYR A 76 2.50 7.03 10.42
CA TYR A 76 1.12 7.16 9.92
C TYR A 76 0.22 8.01 10.82
N LYS A 77 0.63 8.28 12.07
CA LYS A 77 -0.14 9.10 13.04
C LYS A 77 -0.58 10.47 12.49
N LYS A 78 0.19 11.04 11.55
CA LYS A 78 -0.09 12.37 10.97
C LYS A 78 -1.02 12.35 9.77
N SER A 79 -1.17 11.21 9.11
CA SER A 79 -1.93 11.09 7.87
C SER A 79 -3.28 10.40 8.06
N LEU A 80 -3.45 9.63 9.13
CA LEU A 80 -4.67 8.85 9.36
C LEU A 80 -5.52 9.44 10.49
N THR A 81 -6.79 9.68 10.21
CA THR A 81 -7.79 10.15 11.17
C THR A 81 -8.99 9.19 11.17
N LEU A 82 -9.51 8.89 12.36
CA LEU A 82 -10.74 8.11 12.57
C LEU A 82 -11.77 9.01 13.26
N ASP A 83 -12.94 9.15 12.64
CA ASP A 83 -14.08 9.87 13.19
C ASP A 83 -15.26 8.92 13.37
N ILE A 84 -15.97 9.03 14.49
CA ILE A 84 -17.06 8.13 14.86
C ILE A 84 -18.32 8.97 15.06
N ASP A 85 -19.35 8.68 14.28
CA ASP A 85 -20.63 9.40 14.34
C ASP A 85 -21.60 8.69 15.28
N GLU A 86 -22.73 9.35 15.55
CA GLU A 86 -23.80 8.77 16.38
C GLU A 86 -24.42 7.51 15.73
N PRO A 87 -24.87 6.53 16.53
CA PRO A 87 -25.60 5.38 16.02
C PRO A 87 -26.84 5.78 15.20
N LEU A 88 -27.02 5.13 14.05
CA LEU A 88 -28.16 5.34 13.17
C LEU A 88 -29.48 5.13 13.90
N GLU A 89 -30.45 5.97 13.55
CA GLU A 89 -31.82 5.83 14.03
C GLU A 89 -32.41 4.48 13.64
N LYS A 90 -33.39 4.06 14.44
CA LYS A 90 -34.12 2.83 14.17
C LYS A 90 -34.90 2.90 12.87
N PRO A 91 -34.95 1.79 12.10
CA PRO A 91 -35.81 1.74 10.93
C PRO A 91 -37.27 1.81 11.34
N GLU A 92 -38.09 2.48 10.52
CA GLU A 92 -39.53 2.64 10.73
C GLU A 92 -40.25 1.30 10.96
N ARG A 93 -39.76 0.24 10.32
CA ARG A 93 -40.30 -1.11 10.44
C ARG A 93 -39.25 -2.09 10.93
N GLN A 94 -39.33 -2.42 12.21
CA GLN A 94 -38.50 -3.45 12.83
C GLN A 94 -39.33 -4.68 13.18
N THR A 95 -38.90 -5.84 12.71
CA THR A 95 -39.64 -7.10 12.88
C THR A 95 -39.56 -7.66 14.29
N ARG A 96 -38.48 -7.38 15.03
CA ARG A 96 -38.26 -7.80 16.42
C ARG A 96 -37.36 -6.80 17.16
N PRO A 97 -37.59 -6.52 18.45
CA PRO A 97 -36.67 -5.71 19.27
C PRO A 97 -35.26 -6.31 19.24
N MET A 98 -34.23 -5.47 19.11
CA MET A 98 -32.83 -5.93 19.09
C MET A 98 -31.94 -4.96 19.85
N ARG A 99 -30.88 -5.50 20.47
CA ARG A 99 -29.85 -4.72 21.18
C ARG A 99 -28.69 -4.35 20.27
N LEU A 100 -28.97 -4.13 18.98
CA LEU A 100 -27.95 -3.86 17.98
C LEU A 100 -28.29 -2.56 17.27
N ALA A 101 -27.29 -1.72 17.04
CA ALA A 101 -27.38 -0.54 16.21
C ALA A 101 -26.22 -0.50 15.22
N LEU A 102 -26.38 0.29 14.17
CA LEU A 102 -25.32 0.57 13.21
C LEU A 102 -24.74 1.93 13.54
N GLU A 103 -23.44 1.98 13.76
CA GLU A 103 -22.72 3.23 14.03
C GLU A 103 -21.83 3.57 12.84
N PRO A 104 -22.03 4.70 12.16
CA PRO A 104 -21.16 5.14 11.09
C PRO A 104 -19.79 5.54 11.65
N TYR A 105 -18.75 5.27 10.88
CA TYR A 105 -17.44 5.85 11.12
C TYR A 105 -16.78 6.21 9.80
N THR A 106 -15.94 7.24 9.85
CA THR A 106 -15.20 7.74 8.71
C THR A 106 -13.70 7.61 8.99
N LEU A 107 -13.03 6.91 8.09
CA LEU A 107 -11.58 6.74 8.10
C LEU A 107 -10.98 7.56 6.97
N ARG A 108 -10.08 8.49 7.32
CA ARG A 108 -9.48 9.42 6.37
C ARG A 108 -7.96 9.27 6.34
N ASP A 109 -7.40 9.02 5.16
CA ASP A 109 -5.95 9.05 4.87
C ASP A 109 -5.65 10.29 4.02
N ASP A 110 -5.12 11.34 4.66
CA ASP A 110 -4.78 12.62 4.03
C ASP A 110 -3.61 12.51 3.04
N GLU A 111 -2.74 11.50 3.19
CA GLU A 111 -1.59 11.33 2.29
C GLU A 111 -2.02 10.76 0.94
N LYS A 112 -2.99 9.84 0.95
CA LYS A 112 -3.53 9.22 -0.28
C LYS A 112 -4.82 9.87 -0.77
N GLY A 113 -5.41 10.78 0.00
CA GLY A 113 -6.71 11.37 -0.28
C GLY A 113 -7.83 10.33 -0.29
N ILE A 114 -7.71 9.30 0.56
CA ILE A 114 -8.70 8.22 0.66
C ILE A 114 -9.61 8.52 1.83
N GLU A 115 -10.91 8.49 1.57
CA GLU A 115 -11.96 8.59 2.58
C GLU A 115 -12.84 7.35 2.50
N LEU A 116 -13.01 6.68 3.63
CA LEU A 116 -13.77 5.45 3.77
C LEU A 116 -14.83 5.66 4.83
N THR A 117 -16.06 5.88 4.38
CA THR A 117 -17.25 5.91 5.24
C THR A 117 -17.88 4.52 5.25
N THR A 118 -18.09 3.98 6.44
CA THR A 118 -18.72 2.66 6.59
C THR A 118 -19.44 2.57 7.94
N VAL A 119 -20.05 1.43 8.21
CA VAL A 119 -20.84 1.18 9.43
C VAL A 119 -20.26 0.01 10.21
N ARG A 120 -20.27 0.12 11.53
CA ARG A 120 -20.00 -0.99 12.46
C ARG A 120 -21.26 -1.37 13.22
N LEU A 121 -21.34 -2.63 13.64
CA LEU A 121 -22.43 -3.12 14.45
C LEU A 121 -22.06 -2.93 15.93
N VAL A 122 -22.84 -2.15 16.66
CA VAL A 122 -22.64 -1.90 18.09
C VAL A 122 -23.78 -2.49 18.90
N LYS A 123 -23.47 -2.91 20.13
CA LYS A 123 -24.47 -3.45 21.05
C LYS A 123 -24.98 -2.34 21.97
N LEU A 124 -26.30 -2.22 22.08
CA LEU A 124 -26.96 -1.26 22.94
C LEU A 124 -27.30 -1.88 24.30
N ASP A 125 -27.26 -1.06 25.36
CA ASP A 125 -27.67 -1.47 26.71
C ASP A 125 -29.13 -1.93 26.77
N THR A 126 -29.98 -1.25 26.00
CA THR A 126 -31.42 -1.52 25.95
C THR A 126 -31.82 -2.04 24.58
N ALA A 127 -32.67 -3.07 24.56
CA ALA A 127 -33.29 -3.52 23.32
C ALA A 127 -34.21 -2.40 22.86
N ARG A 128 -33.84 -1.74 21.78
CA ARG A 128 -34.75 -0.82 21.14
C ARG A 128 -35.58 -1.63 20.18
#